data_AF-A0A846D5C8-F1
#
_entry.id   AF-A0A846D5C8-F1
#
_cell.length_a   1.000
_cell.length_b   1.000
_cell.length_c   1.000
_cell.angle_alpha   90.00
_cell.angle_beta   90.00
_cell.angle_gamma   90.00
#
_symmetry.space_group_name_H-M   'P 1'
#
loop_
_entity.id
_entity.type
_entity.pdbx_description
1 polymer ?
#
loop_
_entity_poly.entity_id
_entity_poly.type
_entity_poly.pdbx_seq_one_letter_code
_entity_poly.pdbx_strand_id
1 'polypeptide(L)' 'MVTLEEIEAAIQQLSDSDIRKLAIRLQAYLDDMWDQQLESDLESGKLDAFIAGAERDITANRVRDLDEVLHDS' A
#
# COMPACT_ATOMS: atom_id res chain seq x y z
N MET A 1 15.84 24.34 -4.50
CA MET A 1 14.74 23.35 -4.54
C MET A 1 15.11 22.39 -5.64
N VAL A 2 15.15 21.09 -5.35
CA VAL A 2 15.30 20.08 -6.42
C VAL A 2 13.90 19.79 -6.94
N THR A 3 13.70 19.82 -8.26
CA THR A 3 12.41 19.51 -8.88
C THR A 3 12.25 18.00 -9.07
N LEU A 4 11.01 17.52 -9.25
CA LEU A 4 10.77 16.12 -9.58
C LEU A 4 11.50 15.71 -10.87
N GLU A 5 11.49 16.59 -11.87
CA GLU A 5 12.17 16.40 -13.15
C GLU A 5 13.69 16.23 -12.98
N GLU A 6 14.31 16.99 -12.07
CA GLU A 6 15.74 16.85 -11.75
C GLU A 6 16.05 15.52 -11.06
N ILE A 7 15.15 15.03 -10.20
CA ILE A 7 15.27 13.72 -9.55
C ILE A 7 15.14 12.61 -10.59
N GLU A 8 14.14 12.68 -11.47
CA GLU A 8 13.95 11.70 -12.54
C GLU A 8 15.16 11.63 -13.48
N ALA A 9 15.70 12.79 -13.86
CA ALA A 9 16.92 12.88 -14.67
C ALA A 9 18.13 12.27 -13.93
N ALA A 10 18.26 12.48 -12.62
CA ALA A 10 19.32 11.88 -11.83
C ALA A 10 19.18 10.35 -11.72
N ILE A 11 17.95 9.84 -11.59
CA ILE A 11 17.66 8.40 -11.54
C ILE A 11 18.06 7.73 -12.85
N GLN A 12 17.81 8.37 -14.00
CA GLN A 12 18.20 7.84 -15.32
C GLN A 12 19.71 7.71 -15.51
N GLN A 13 20.53 8.44 -14.73
CA GLN A 13 21.99 8.37 -14.79
C GLN A 13 22.58 7.30 -13.86
N LEU A 14 21.76 6.66 -13.02
CA LEU A 14 22.21 5.63 -12.08
C LEU A 14 22.51 4.31 -12.80
N SER A 15 23.39 3.51 -12.20
CA SER A 15 23.61 2.13 -12.62
C SER A 15 22.39 1.26 -12.28
N ASP A 16 22.18 0.16 -13.01
CA ASP A 16 21.11 -0.81 -12.72
C ASP A 16 21.10 -1.29 -11.25
N SER A 17 22.28 -1.44 -10.63
CA SER A 17 22.39 -1.83 -9.23
C SER A 17 21.86 -0.76 -8.30
N ASP A 18 22.17 0.50 -8.59
CA ASP A 18 21.78 1.63 -7.75
C ASP A 18 20.31 2.00 -7.94
N ILE A 19 19.77 1.86 -9.16
CA ILE A 19 18.32 1.98 -9.42
C ILE A 19 17.56 0.94 -8.58
N ARG A 20 18.00 -0.32 -8.56
CA ARG A 20 17.34 -1.36 -7.77
C ARG A 20 17.40 -1.07 -6.27
N LYS A 21 18.55 -0.63 -5.76
CA LYS A 21 18.68 -0.24 -4.34
C LYS A 21 17.79 0.96 -4.01
N LEU A 22 17.73 1.95 -4.91
CA LEU A 22 16.86 3.11 -4.75
C LEU A 22 15.39 2.71 -4.74
N ALA A 23 14.96 1.84 -5.65
CA ALA A 23 13.59 1.34 -5.73
C ALA A 23 13.17 0.64 -4.42
N ILE A 24 14.03 -0.21 -3.85
CA ILE A 24 13.75 -0.88 -2.58
C ILE A 24 13.55 0.13 -1.44
N ARG A 25 14.42 1.14 -1.37
CA ARG A 25 14.32 2.16 -0.31
C ARG A 25 13.13 3.08 -0.50
N LEU A 26 12.80 3.43 -1.74
CA LEU A 26 11.65 4.24 -2.06
C LEU A 26 10.35 3.49 -1.75
N GLN A 27 10.29 2.20 -2.05
CA GLN A 27 9.16 1.36 -1.69
C GLN A 27 8.95 1.34 -0.18
N ALA A 28 10.00 1.07 0.61
CA ALA A 28 9.90 1.08 2.06
C ALA A 28 9.43 2.44 2.61
N TYR A 29 9.92 3.54 2.05
CA TYR A 29 9.46 4.88 2.43
C TYR A 29 7.98 5.13 2.09
N LEU A 30 7.53 4.66 0.92
CA LEU A 30 6.12 4.75 0.52
C LEU A 30 5.23 3.87 1.40
N ASP A 31 5.70 2.68 1.77
CA ASP A 31 5.01 1.77 2.69
C ASP A 31 4.85 2.45 4.06
N ASP A 32 5.91 3.03 4.63
CA ASP A 32 5.85 3.77 5.91
C ASP A 32 4.88 4.97 5.84
N MET A 33 4.87 5.72 4.73
CA MET A 33 3.90 6.80 4.52
C MET A 33 2.47 6.29 4.46
N TRP A 34 2.27 5.13 3.83
CA TRP A 34 0.97 4.51 3.71
C TRP A 34 0.45 4.01 5.06
N ASP A 35 1.33 3.41 5.89
CA ASP A 35 1.01 3.01 7.26
C ASP A 35 0.53 4.20 8.10
N GLN A 36 1.26 5.33 8.04
CA GLN A 36 0.87 6.55 8.75
C GLN A 36 -0.48 7.11 8.28
N GLN A 37 -0.71 7.11 6.97
CA GLN A 37 -1.98 7.57 6.41
C GLN A 37 -3.13 6.63 6.81
N LEU A 38 -2.89 5.33 6.83
CA LEU A 38 -3.88 4.33 7.24
C LEU A 38 -4.23 4.48 8.72
N GLU A 39 -3.24 4.69 9.58
CA GLU A 39 -3.45 4.94 11.01
C GLU A 39 -4.25 6.24 11.22
N SER A 40 -3.90 7.32 10.54
CA SER A 40 -4.68 8.57 10.58
C SER A 40 -6.11 8.39 10.07
N ASP A 41 -6.31 7.63 8.99
CA ASP A 41 -7.63 7.36 8.43
C ASP A 41 -8.46 6.51 9.40
N LEU A 42 -7.84 5.56 10.10
CA LEU A 42 -8.46 4.77 11.16
C LEU A 42 -8.88 5.65 12.35
N GLU A 43 -7.98 6.49 12.86
CA GLU A 43 -8.26 7.41 13.97
C GLU A 43 -9.36 8.42 13.63
N SER A 44 -9.45 8.84 12.36
CA SER A 44 -10.49 9.76 11.90
C SER A 44 -11.89 9.13 11.78
N GLY A 45 -12.01 7.81 11.95
CA GLY A 45 -13.26 7.05 11.76
C GLY A 45 -13.68 6.90 10.29
N LYS A 46 -12.84 7.31 9.34
CA LYS A 46 -13.11 7.17 7.89
C LYS A 46 -13.25 5.71 7.48
N LEU A 47 -12.55 4.81 8.18
CA LEU A 47 -12.60 3.37 7.92
C LEU A 47 -13.81 2.67 8.57
N ASP A 48 -14.52 3.32 9.50
CA ASP A 48 -15.62 2.70 10.26
C ASP A 48 -16.74 2.18 9.36
N ALA A 49 -17.07 2.93 8.31
CA ALA A 49 -18.11 2.54 7.35
C ALA A 49 -17.72 1.27 6.58
N PHE A 50 -16.44 1.12 6.24
CA PHE A 50 -15.92 -0.05 5.55
C PHE A 50 -15.85 -1.26 6.48
N ILE A 51 -15.40 -1.07 7.73
CA ILE A 51 -15.36 -2.11 8.77
C ILE A 51 -16.78 -2.61 9.04
N ALA A 52 -17.75 -1.72 9.26
CA ALA A 52 -19.14 -2.10 9.48
C ALA A 52 -19.77 -2.79 8.25
N GLY A 53 -19.29 -2.48 7.04
CA GLY A 53 -19.67 -3.21 5.82
C GLY A 53 -19.15 -4.65 5.86
N ALA A 54 -17.86 -4.81 6.10
CA ALA A 54 -17.20 -6.11 6.19
C ALA A 54 -17.83 -6.99 7.29
N GLU A 55 -18.07 -6.45 8.48
CA GLU A 55 -18.71 -7.18 9.58
C GLU A 55 -20.13 -7.68 9.22
N ARG A 56 -20.91 -6.86 8.50
CA ARG A 56 -22.23 -7.27 8.01
C ARG A 56 -22.14 -8.40 7.00
N ASP A 57 -21.16 -8.37 6.11
CA ASP A 57 -20.97 -9.42 5.11
C ASP A 57 -20.49 -10.73 5.75
N ILE A 58 -19.61 -10.66 6.74
CA ILE A 58 -19.19 -11.80 7.56
C ILE A 58 -20.40 -12.40 8.29
N THR A 59 -21.18 -11.56 8.96
CA THR A 59 -22.37 -12.00 9.72
C THR A 59 -23.44 -12.60 8.81
N ALA A 60 -23.58 -12.09 7.59
CA ALA A 60 -24.51 -12.59 6.59
C ALA A 60 -23.96 -13.79 5.79
N ASN A 61 -22.79 -14.31 6.15
CA ASN A 61 -22.12 -15.41 5.46
C ASN A 61 -21.95 -15.16 3.95
N ARG A 62 -21.67 -13.90 3.59
CA ARG A 62 -21.37 -13.46 2.21
C ARG A 62 -19.88 -13.41 1.90
N VAL A 63 -19.05 -13.88 2.82
CA VAL A 63 -17.60 -13.99 2.66
C VAL A 63 -17.23 -15.41 2.21
N ARG A 64 -16.13 -15.53 1.47
CA ARG A 64 -15.50 -16.82 1.14
C ARG A 64 -14.21 -16.92 1.93
N ASP A 65 -13.82 -18.15 2.26
CA ASP A 65 -12.51 -18.35 2.87
C ASP A 65 -11.42 -17.98 1.86
N LEU A 66 -10.35 -17.34 2.36
CA LEU A 66 -9.22 -17.00 1.52
C LEU A 66 -8.53 -18.27 1.02
N ASP A 67 -8.49 -19.33 1.83
CA ASP A 67 -7.90 -20.61 1.42
C ASP A 67 -8.71 -21.28 0.29
N GLU A 68 -10.03 -21.14 0.29
CA GLU A 68 -10.90 -21.60 -0.81
C GLU A 68 -10.58 -20.85 -2.11
N VAL A 69 -10.28 -19.55 -2.04
CA VAL A 69 -9.98 -18.73 -3.24
C VAL A 69 -8.56 -18.95 -3.75
N LEU A 70 -7.59 -19.14 -2.86
CA LEU A 70 -6.17 -19.30 -3.22
C LEU A 70 -5.82 -20.72 -3.67
N HIS A 71 -6.57 -21.73 -3.23
CA HIS A 71 -6.33 -23.14 -3.56
C HIS A 71 -7.38 -23.74 -4.50
N ASP A 72 -8.35 -22.95 -4.99
CA ASP A 72 -9.17 -23.30 -6.17
C ASP A 72 -8.26 -23.29 -7.41
N SER A 73 -7.52 -24.38 -7.60
CA SER A 73 -6.70 -24.69 -8.79
C SER A 73 -7.24 -25.93 -9.50
#